data_AF-A0AAJ0LWU1-F1
#
_entry.id   AF-A0AAJ0LWU1-F1
#
_cell.length_a   1.000
_cell.length_b   1.000
_cell.length_c   1.000
_cell.angle_alpha   90.00
_cell.angle_beta   90.00
_cell.angle_gamma   90.00
#
_symmetry.space_group_name_H-M   'P 1'
#
loop_
_entity.id
_entity.type
_entity.pdbx_description
1 polymer ?
#
loop_
_entity_poly.entity_id
_entity_poly.type
_entity_poly.pdbx_seq_one_letter_code
_entity_poly.pdbx_strand_id
1 'polypeptide(L)'
;MEDNVTTFNQLYERIDKTLALLKEAKREDFVGKENTEVVILGGKYKFSAVEYLQVFGLPNFFFHVTTAYDILRKEGVPVGKTDFLGV
;
A
#
# COMPACT_ATOMS: atom_id res chain seq x y z
N MET A 1 2.15 -12.11 -5.78
CA MET A 1 1.27 -12.89 -4.88
C MET A 1 -0.04 -13.07 -5.61
N GLU A 2 -0.56 -14.29 -5.66
CA GLU A 2 -1.88 -14.54 -6.24
C GLU A 2 -2.99 -13.94 -5.38
N ASP A 3 -4.11 -13.57 -6.01
CA ASP A 3 -5.24 -12.92 -5.34
C ASP A 3 -6.35 -13.92 -5.00
N ASN A 4 -5.99 -14.95 -4.23
CA ASN A 4 -6.86 -16.07 -3.85
C ASN A 4 -7.10 -16.13 -2.33
N VAL A 5 -7.17 -14.96 -1.69
CA VAL A 5 -7.33 -14.84 -0.23
C VAL A 5 -8.79 -15.05 0.16
N THR A 6 -9.07 -16.08 0.97
CA THR A 6 -10.42 -16.44 1.42
C THR A 6 -10.55 -16.55 2.95
N THR A 7 -9.45 -16.41 3.69
CA THR A 7 -9.41 -16.50 5.15
C THR A 7 -8.62 -15.35 5.77
N PHE A 8 -8.88 -15.03 7.05
CA PHE A 8 -8.10 -14.02 7.78
C PHE A 8 -6.63 -14.40 7.93
N ASN A 9 -6.30 -15.68 8.14
CA ASN A 9 -4.90 -16.12 8.22
C ASN A 9 -4.13 -15.81 6.93
N GLN A 10 -4.75 -16.03 5.77
CA GLN A 10 -4.14 -15.67 4.48
C GLN A 10 -3.98 -14.15 4.31
N LEU A 11 -4.89 -13.33 4.86
CA LEU A 11 -4.73 -11.87 4.90
C LEU A 11 -3.51 -11.48 5.74
N TYR A 12 -3.37 -12.03 6.94
CA TYR A 12 -2.22 -11.76 7.81
C TYR A 12 -0.91 -12.22 7.17
N GLU A 13 -0.87 -13.41 6.57
CA GLU A 13 0.31 -13.88 5.82
C GLU A 13 0.69 -12.94 4.67
N ARG A 14 -0.29 -12.36 3.97
CA ARG A 14 -0.06 -11.41 2.89
C ARG A 14 0.55 -10.11 3.40
N ILE A 15 0.10 -9.64 4.56
CA ILE A 15 0.68 -8.47 5.25
C ILE A 15 2.13 -8.79 5.64
N ASP A 16 2.38 -9.93 6.28
CA ASP A 16 3.71 -10.32 6.74
C ASP A 16 4.72 -10.47 5.61
N LYS A 17 4.31 -11.10 4.49
CA LYS A 17 5.14 -11.21 3.27
C LYS A 17 5.49 -9.83 2.70
N THR A 18 4.54 -8.91 2.72
CA THR A 18 4.77 -7.53 2.23
C THR A 18 5.71 -6.78 3.17
N LEU A 19 5.52 -6.90 4.49
CA LEU A 19 6.41 -6.31 5.49
C LEU A 19 7.83 -6.87 5.40
N ALA A 20 7.99 -8.17 5.16
CA ALA A 20 9.30 -8.80 4.96
C ALA A 20 10.02 -8.19 3.75
N LEU A 21 9.32 -8.06 2.61
CA LEU A 21 9.88 -7.41 1.41
C LEU A 21 10.28 -5.95 1.67
N LEU A 22 9.44 -5.18 2.37
CA LEU A 22 9.74 -3.77 2.69
C LEU A 22 10.94 -3.63 3.64
N LYS A 23 11.17 -4.59 4.54
CA LYS A 23 12.33 -4.59 5.45
C LYS A 23 13.66 -4.84 4.72
N GLU A 24 13.63 -5.48 3.55
CA GLU A 24 14.82 -5.70 2.73
C GLU A 24 15.26 -4.45 1.97
N ALA A 25 14.34 -3.51 1.76
CA ALA A 25 14.60 -2.28 1.02
C ALA A 25 15.51 -1.33 1.81
N LYS A 26 16.62 -0.91 1.19
CA LYS A 26 17.60 -0.01 1.80
C LYS A 26 17.51 1.38 1.18
N ARG A 27 17.94 2.41 1.92
CA ARG A 27 17.91 3.79 1.42
C ARG A 27 18.70 3.94 0.12
N GLU A 28 19.84 3.26 0.05
CA GLU A 28 20.76 3.27 -1.08
C GLU A 28 20.11 2.74 -2.35
N ASP A 29 19.09 1.87 -2.24
CA ASP A 29 18.35 1.34 -3.38
C ASP A 29 17.52 2.42 -4.09
N PHE A 30 17.32 3.59 -3.49
CA PHE A 30 16.47 4.66 -4.01
C PHE A 30 17.20 5.97 -4.34
N VAL A 31 18.48 6.10 -3.96
CA VAL A 31 19.27 7.32 -4.22
C VAL A 31 19.39 7.55 -5.73
N GLY A 32 19.04 8.74 -6.20
CA GLY A 32 19.16 9.12 -7.63
C GLY A 32 18.09 8.52 -8.54
N LYS A 33 17.08 7.84 -7.98
CA LYS A 33 15.99 7.21 -8.74
C LYS A 33 14.75 8.07 -8.88
N GLU A 34 14.75 9.29 -8.38
CA GLU A 34 13.59 10.19 -8.31
C GLU A 34 12.94 10.38 -9.70
N ASN A 35 13.77 10.42 -10.76
CA ASN A 35 13.34 10.63 -12.14
C ASN A 35 13.18 9.33 -12.96
N THR A 36 13.25 8.16 -12.33
CA THR A 36 13.03 6.88 -13.04
C THR A 36 11.61 6.86 -13.62
N GLU A 37 11.47 6.52 -14.90
CA GLU A 37 10.14 6.45 -15.54
C GLU A 37 9.33 5.29 -14.95
N VAL A 38 8.13 5.60 -14.47
CA VAL A 38 7.13 4.64 -14.03
C VAL A 38 5.95 4.70 -14.98
N VAL A 39 5.62 3.55 -15.58
CA VAL A 39 4.55 3.42 -16.57
C VAL A 39 3.45 2.53 -16.01
N ILE A 40 2.22 3.03 -15.99
CA ILE A 40 1.06 2.29 -15.45
C ILE A 40 -0.09 2.23 -16.45
N LEU A 41 -1.10 1.41 -16.13
CA LEU A 41 -2.31 1.21 -16.93
C LEU A 41 -2.00 0.92 -18.42
N GLY A 42 -1.06 -0.01 -18.65
CA GLY A 42 -0.70 -0.46 -19.99
C GLY A 42 -0.04 0.61 -20.87
N GLY A 43 0.61 1.63 -20.29
CA GLY A 43 1.30 2.67 -21.06
C GLY A 43 0.59 4.02 -21.08
N LYS A 44 -0.64 4.10 -20.57
CA LYS A 44 -1.45 5.31 -20.66
C LYS A 44 -0.92 6.47 -19.81
N TYR A 45 -0.33 6.17 -18.65
CA TYR A 45 0.22 7.18 -17.76
C TYR A 45 1.70 6.91 -17.51
N LYS A 46 2.49 7.98 -17.57
CA LYS A 46 3.92 8.00 -17.36
C LYS A 46 4.23 9.05 -16.31
N PHE A 47 5.05 8.68 -15.34
CA PHE A 47 5.45 9.53 -14.23
C PHE A 47 6.95 9.42 -14.00
N SER A 48 7.54 10.44 -13.39
CA SER A 48 8.76 10.20 -12.58
C SER A 48 8.41 9.33 -11.37
N ALA A 49 9.38 8.61 -10.80
CA ALA A 49 9.14 7.78 -9.61
C ALA A 49 8.59 8.59 -8.43
N VAL A 50 9.06 9.84 -8.26
CA VAL A 50 8.58 10.73 -7.19
C VAL A 50 7.13 11.19 -7.44
N GLU A 51 6.77 11.56 -8.67
CA GLU A 51 5.38 11.91 -9.01
C GLU A 51 4.46 10.72 -8.86
N TYR A 52 4.87 9.54 -9.33
CA TYR A 52 4.11 8.30 -9.16
C TYR A 52 3.79 8.08 -7.69
N LEU A 53 4.80 8.14 -6.81
CA LEU A 53 4.62 7.91 -5.38
C LEU A 53 3.67 8.93 -4.76
N GLN A 54 3.85 10.22 -5.04
CA GLN A 54 3.09 11.29 -4.40
C GLN A 54 1.66 11.42 -4.92
N VAL A 55 1.44 11.25 -6.22
CA VAL A 55 0.16 11.55 -6.88
C VAL A 55 -0.68 10.30 -7.12
N PHE A 56 -0.05 9.12 -7.24
CA PHE A 56 -0.76 7.87 -7.50
C PHE A 56 -0.62 6.86 -6.35
N GLY A 57 0.61 6.54 -5.94
CA GLY A 57 0.91 5.49 -4.97
C GLY A 57 0.33 5.77 -3.58
N LEU A 58 0.71 6.88 -2.96
CA LEU A 58 0.25 7.26 -1.62
C LEU A 58 -1.28 7.48 -1.57
N PRO A 59 -1.92 8.21 -2.51
CA PRO A 59 -3.37 8.35 -2.49
C PRO A 59 -4.11 7.02 -2.63
N ASN A 60 -3.67 6.12 -3.52
CA ASN A 60 -4.28 4.78 -3.65
C ASN A 60 -4.11 3.96 -2.37
N PHE A 61 -2.91 3.98 -1.77
CA PHE A 61 -2.64 3.25 -0.53
C PHE A 61 -3.60 3.69 0.58
N PHE A 62 -3.70 4.99 0.83
CA PHE A 62 -4.58 5.50 1.89
C PHE A 62 -6.07 5.34 1.57
N PHE A 63 -6.47 5.41 0.29
CA PHE A 63 -7.84 5.12 -0.12
C PHE A 63 -8.25 3.70 0.30
N HIS A 64 -7.42 2.69 0.00
CA HIS A 64 -7.74 1.30 0.33
C HIS A 64 -7.66 0.99 1.83
N VAL A 65 -6.69 1.55 2.56
CA VAL A 65 -6.60 1.38 4.02
C VAL A 65 -7.82 2.00 4.71
N THR A 66 -8.21 3.21 4.31
CA THR A 66 -9.39 3.89 4.86
C THR A 66 -10.68 3.13 4.53
N THR A 67 -10.81 2.64 3.29
CA THR A 67 -11.99 1.84 2.89
C THR A 67 -12.11 0.57 3.72
N ALA A 68 -11.01 -0.14 3.98
CA ALA A 68 -11.03 -1.33 4.84
C ALA A 68 -11.41 -0.99 6.29
N TYR A 69 -10.84 0.10 6.84
CA TYR A 69 -11.22 0.63 8.15
C TYR A 69 -12.72 0.93 8.24
N ASP A 70 -13.27 1.62 7.23
CA ASP A 70 -14.67 2.01 7.19
C ASP A 70 -15.60 0.81 7.08
N ILE A 71 -15.25 -0.22 6.28
CA ILE A 71 -16.01 -1.47 6.21
C ILE A 71 -16.06 -2.14 7.58
N LEU A 72 -14.92 -2.32 8.25
CA LEU A 72 -14.87 -2.94 9.58
C LEU A 72 -15.70 -2.16 10.60
N ARG A 73 -15.57 -0.82 10.59
CA ARG A 73 -16.32 0.06 11.49
C ARG A 73 -17.83 0.00 11.22
N LYS A 74 -18.23 -0.04 9.96
CA LYS A 74 -19.63 -0.17 9.53
C LYS A 74 -20.24 -1.53 9.90
N GLU A 75 -19.43 -2.59 9.96
CA GLU A 75 -19.84 -3.92 10.45
C GLU A 75 -19.76 -4.06 11.99
N GLY A 76 -19.47 -2.97 12.72
CA GLY A 76 -19.52 -2.93 14.18
C GLY A 76 -18.23 -3.31 14.90
N VAL A 77 -17.11 -3.47 14.18
CA VAL A 77 -15.80 -3.67 14.82
C VAL A 77 -15.40 -2.36 15.54
N PRO A 78 -14.94 -2.42 16.81
CA PRO A 78 -14.66 -1.24 17.61
C PRO A 78 -13.31 -0.57 17.25
N VAL A 79 -13.03 -0.39 15.95
CA VAL A 79 -11.86 0.35 15.47
C VAL A 79 -12.09 1.85 15.56
N GLY A 80 -11.06 2.60 15.91
CA GLY A 80 -11.05 4.06 16.10
C GLY A 80 -9.94 4.76 15.34
N LYS A 81 -9.93 6.10 15.43
CA LYS A 81 -8.93 6.94 14.77
C LYS A 81 -7.50 6.61 15.23
N THR A 82 -7.32 6.22 16.49
CA THR A 82 -6.03 5.78 17.05
C THR A 82 -5.52 4.51 16.38
N ASP A 83 -6.40 3.54 16.09
CA ASP A 83 -6.02 2.32 15.35
C ASP A 83 -5.56 2.64 13.92
N PHE A 84 -6.21 3.60 13.25
CA PHE A 84 -5.81 4.04 11.91
C PHE A 84 -4.47 4.81 11.93
N LEU A 85 -4.26 5.67 12.91
CA LEU A 85 -3.04 6.49 13.01
C LEU A 85 -1.84 5.72 13.61
N GLY A 86 -2.09 4.61 14.31
CA GLY A 86 -1.06 3.84 15.00
C GLY A 86 -0.47 4.54 16.23
N VAL A 87 -1.29 5.33 16.93
CA VAL A 87 -0.89 6.13 18.12
C VAL A 87 -1.71 5.78 19.35
#